data_AF-A0A3C1KTH1-F1
#
_entry.id   AF-A0A3C1KTH1-F1
#
_cell.length_a   1.000
_cell.length_b   1.000
_cell.length_c   1.000
_cell.angle_alpha   90.00
_cell.angle_beta   90.00
_cell.angle_gamma   90.00
#
_symmetry.space_group_name_H-M   'P 1'
#
loop_
_entity.id
_entity.type
_entity.pdbx_description
1 polymer ?
#
loop_
_entity_poly.entity_id
_entity_poly.type
_entity_poly.pdbx_seq_one_letter_code
_entity_poly.pdbx_strand_id
1 'polypeptide(L)'
;MRTICIACLLLSACVAPAPQYQEAAVQAASSAEPGSTGQFEEPTQSGPSGQAPLPNGPRDDPAARVETLGGGQDLTLEPLDEPKAEQGTSVAGTEVDLVPTLPAPTRVRKRMNLDQLNRAMVRATGGVAWTASNGSNEFEKLSLTLGKPNYTDVTNEDLLPGALFQKFLADAAHSVCFKLVNKELTMSNPSQRVLIHKVGLKATIETHPAEVDANLVWLLKRFHSRVVPVGAQELEPYRFLFQAATKVSGGQPDQAWRAVCATLIQHPHFYTY
;
A
#
# COMPACT_ATOMS: atom_id res chain seq x y z
N MET A 1 -2.83 -37.77 61.00
CA MET A 1 -3.88 -36.75 60.99
C MET A 1 -3.50 -35.72 59.93
N ARG A 2 -4.30 -35.62 58.86
CA ARG A 2 -4.12 -34.69 57.74
C ARG A 2 -4.91 -33.42 58.07
N THR A 3 -4.26 -32.26 58.05
CA THR A 3 -4.95 -30.97 58.13
C THR A 3 -4.61 -30.18 56.88
N ILE A 4 -5.65 -29.95 56.11
CA ILE A 4 -5.76 -29.15 54.90
C ILE A 4 -5.80 -27.68 55.32
N CYS A 5 -4.95 -26.82 54.74
CA CYS A 5 -5.15 -25.37 54.77
C CYS A 5 -5.33 -24.87 53.33
N ILE A 6 -6.59 -24.57 53.04
CA ILE A 6 -7.12 -23.93 51.83
C ILE A 6 -7.12 -22.42 52.04
N ALA A 7 -6.85 -21.70 50.94
CA ALA A 7 -7.23 -20.31 50.67
C ALA A 7 -6.54 -19.18 51.44
N CYS A 8 -5.68 -18.45 50.71
CA CYS A 8 -5.73 -16.99 50.77
C CYS A 8 -5.60 -16.43 49.34
N LEU A 9 -6.78 -16.19 48.75
CA LEU A 9 -7.01 -15.41 47.55
C LEU A 9 -6.56 -13.96 47.81
N LEU A 10 -5.51 -13.50 47.11
CA LEU A 10 -5.24 -12.08 46.92
C LEU A 10 -5.14 -11.81 45.41
N LEU A 11 -6.31 -11.80 44.75
CA LEU A 11 -6.48 -11.07 43.50
C LEU A 11 -6.51 -9.58 43.86
N SER A 12 -5.35 -8.94 43.79
CA SER A 12 -5.24 -7.48 43.84
C SER A 12 -5.61 -6.93 42.46
N ALA A 13 -6.79 -6.32 42.38
CA ALA A 13 -7.29 -5.65 41.19
C ALA A 13 -6.51 -4.33 40.98
N CYS A 14 -5.58 -4.31 40.01
CA CYS A 14 -5.08 -3.06 39.44
C CYS A 14 -6.16 -2.47 38.52
N VAL A 15 -7.03 -1.65 39.10
CA VAL A 15 -7.91 -0.73 38.36
C VAL A 15 -7.04 0.42 37.87
N ALA A 16 -6.73 0.44 36.58
CA ALA A 16 -6.12 1.61 35.94
C ALA A 16 -7.17 2.72 35.78
N PRO A 17 -6.87 3.99 36.15
CA PRO A 17 -7.80 5.09 35.94
C PRO A 17 -7.92 5.43 34.45
N ALA A 18 -9.16 5.63 34.00
CA ALA A 18 -9.46 6.10 32.65
C ALA A 18 -8.90 7.51 32.40
N PRO A 19 -8.37 7.82 31.20
CA PRO A 19 -7.95 9.16 30.87
C PRO A 19 -9.17 10.08 30.73
N GLN A 20 -9.24 11.11 31.58
CA GLN A 20 -10.17 12.21 31.42
C GLN A 20 -9.79 13.00 30.16
N TYR A 21 -10.62 12.91 29.12
CA TYR A 21 -10.56 13.83 27.98
C TYR A 21 -11.07 15.20 28.45
N GLN A 22 -10.16 16.16 28.60
CA GLN A 22 -10.54 17.57 28.76
C GLN A 22 -11.02 18.11 27.41
N GLU A 23 -12.28 18.53 27.40
CA GLU A 23 -12.94 19.28 26.33
C GLU A 23 -12.33 20.69 26.27
N ALA A 24 -11.38 20.90 25.35
CA ALA A 24 -10.89 22.24 25.05
C ALA A 24 -11.82 22.89 24.01
N ALA A 25 -12.79 23.65 24.51
CA ALA A 25 -13.54 24.63 23.74
C ALA A 25 -12.56 25.70 23.21
N VAL A 26 -12.43 25.81 21.88
CA VAL A 26 -11.76 26.95 21.25
C VAL A 26 -12.83 27.84 20.63
N GLN A 27 -12.97 29.01 21.26
CA GLN A 27 -13.82 30.12 20.90
C GLN A 27 -13.52 30.64 19.49
N ALA A 28 -14.60 30.97 18.80
CA ALA A 28 -14.61 31.76 17.59
C ALA A 28 -14.19 33.22 17.86
N ALA A 29 -13.30 33.73 17.02
CA ALA A 29 -13.14 35.15 16.68
C ALA A 29 -12.93 35.17 15.16
N SER A 30 -13.79 35.69 14.29
CA SER A 30 -14.49 36.99 14.26
C SER A 30 -13.55 38.17 14.41
N SER A 31 -12.89 38.56 13.31
CA SER A 31 -12.65 39.96 12.96
C SER A 31 -12.44 40.06 11.45
N ALA A 32 -13.27 40.89 10.85
CA ALA A 32 -13.24 41.29 9.45
C ALA A 32 -12.20 42.39 9.25
N GLU A 33 -11.57 42.45 8.07
CA GLU A 33 -11.19 43.71 7.42
C GLU A 33 -11.36 43.58 5.90
N PRO A 34 -11.99 44.58 5.24
CA PRO A 34 -12.02 44.69 3.79
C PRO A 34 -10.98 45.71 3.31
N GLY A 35 -10.32 45.39 2.20
CA GLY A 35 -9.66 46.40 1.38
C GLY A 35 -8.23 46.05 0.98
N SER A 36 -8.03 45.77 -0.30
CA SER A 36 -7.07 46.54 -1.11
C SER A 36 -7.18 46.09 -2.56
N THR A 37 -7.72 46.98 -3.37
CA THR A 37 -7.73 46.95 -4.83
C THR A 37 -6.29 47.18 -5.30
N GLY A 38 -5.52 46.10 -5.44
CA GLY A 38 -4.17 46.10 -5.99
C GLY A 38 -4.18 45.86 -7.50
N GLN A 39 -3.55 46.77 -8.22
CA GLN A 39 -3.50 46.87 -9.67
C GLN A 39 -2.97 45.60 -10.35
N PHE A 40 -3.61 45.24 -11.46
CA PHE A 40 -3.15 44.24 -12.40
C PHE A 40 -2.10 44.91 -13.30
N GLU A 41 -0.82 44.80 -12.94
CA GLU A 41 0.28 45.13 -13.84
C GLU A 41 0.55 43.94 -14.77
N GLU A 42 0.36 44.19 -16.05
CA GLU A 42 0.66 43.33 -17.17
C GLU A 42 2.19 43.20 -17.34
N PRO A 43 2.79 41.99 -17.21
CA PRO A 43 4.20 41.83 -17.49
C PRO A 43 4.43 41.87 -19.00
N THR A 44 4.93 43.02 -19.43
CA THR A 44 5.48 43.29 -20.76
C THR A 44 6.48 42.20 -21.14
N GLN A 45 6.20 41.50 -22.24
CA GLN A 45 7.16 40.65 -22.95
C GLN A 45 8.25 41.54 -23.57
N SER A 46 9.48 41.41 -23.09
CA SER A 46 10.63 42.02 -23.77
C SER A 46 11.92 41.27 -23.43
N GLY A 47 12.54 40.67 -24.45
CA GLY A 47 13.98 40.44 -24.48
C GLY A 47 14.44 39.00 -24.75
N PRO A 48 15.06 38.71 -25.91
CA PRO A 48 15.74 37.46 -26.18
C PRO A 48 17.12 37.45 -25.51
N SER A 49 17.25 36.74 -24.39
CA SER A 49 18.56 36.48 -23.80
C SER A 49 19.25 35.36 -24.58
N GLY A 50 20.28 35.73 -25.32
CA GLY A 50 21.16 34.83 -26.05
C GLY A 50 21.65 33.68 -25.19
N GLN A 51 21.28 32.46 -25.57
CA GLN A 51 21.97 31.27 -25.12
C GLN A 51 23.34 31.24 -25.79
N ALA A 52 24.38 31.36 -24.98
CA ALA A 52 25.73 31.03 -25.38
C ALA A 52 25.76 29.57 -25.88
N PRO A 53 26.46 29.28 -26.99
CA PRO A 53 26.62 27.91 -27.46
C PRO A 53 27.33 27.09 -26.40
N LEU A 54 26.69 26.00 -25.97
CA LEU A 54 27.32 25.01 -25.11
C LEU A 54 28.56 24.44 -25.83
N PRO A 55 29.68 24.23 -25.13
CA PRO A 55 30.83 23.56 -25.70
C PRO A 55 30.43 22.16 -26.16
N ASN A 56 30.69 21.85 -27.42
CA ASN A 56 30.60 20.51 -27.98
C ASN A 56 31.57 19.60 -27.22
N GLY A 57 31.07 18.94 -26.18
CA GLY A 57 31.74 17.80 -25.58
C GLY A 57 31.88 16.68 -26.62
N PRO A 58 32.89 15.80 -26.48
CA PRO A 58 33.09 14.66 -27.37
C PRO A 58 31.79 13.84 -27.45
N ARG A 59 31.30 13.64 -28.67
CA ARG A 59 30.24 12.67 -28.94
C ARG A 59 30.89 11.29 -28.81
N ASP A 60 30.67 10.64 -27.68
CA ASP A 60 30.96 9.23 -27.53
C ASP A 60 29.98 8.46 -28.43
N ASP A 61 30.49 7.99 -29.57
CA ASP A 61 29.80 7.08 -30.47
C ASP A 61 29.43 5.79 -29.71
N PRO A 62 28.13 5.43 -29.55
CA PRO A 62 27.74 4.17 -28.91
C PRO A 62 27.95 2.93 -29.80
N ALA A 63 28.79 3.03 -30.84
CA ALA A 63 28.89 2.06 -31.92
C ALA A 63 30.15 1.17 -31.83
N ALA A 64 30.58 0.72 -30.65
CA ALA A 64 31.61 -0.32 -30.54
C ALA A 64 31.79 -0.86 -29.11
N ARG A 65 30.76 -1.49 -28.53
CA ARG A 65 31.01 -2.46 -27.45
C ARG A 65 30.03 -3.61 -27.52
N VAL A 66 30.22 -4.43 -28.56
CA VAL A 66 29.79 -5.82 -28.55
C VAL A 66 30.71 -6.53 -27.55
N GLU A 67 30.34 -6.47 -26.27
CA GLU A 67 30.88 -7.41 -25.30
C GLU A 67 30.31 -8.78 -25.63
N THR A 68 31.18 -9.59 -26.24
CA THR A 68 31.03 -11.02 -26.40
C THR A 68 30.79 -11.64 -25.03
N LEU A 69 29.52 -11.79 -24.65
CA LEU A 69 29.08 -12.65 -23.55
C LEU A 69 29.33 -14.10 -23.98
N GLY A 70 30.59 -14.51 -23.85
CA GLY A 70 31.00 -15.90 -23.85
C GLY A 70 30.43 -16.60 -22.62
N GLY A 71 29.80 -17.74 -22.84
CA GLY A 71 29.30 -18.60 -21.78
C GLY A 71 27.88 -19.06 -22.06
N GLY A 72 27.68 -19.79 -23.17
CA GLY A 72 26.53 -20.68 -23.30
C GLY A 72 26.61 -21.73 -22.20
N GLN A 73 25.98 -21.45 -21.07
CA GLN A 73 25.66 -22.48 -20.10
C GLN A 73 24.55 -23.30 -20.73
N ASP A 74 24.98 -24.42 -21.32
CA ASP A 74 24.12 -25.54 -21.66
C ASP A 74 23.34 -25.93 -20.40
N LEU A 75 22.08 -25.51 -20.35
CA LEU A 75 21.12 -25.94 -19.34
C LEU A 75 20.72 -27.37 -19.69
N THR A 76 21.66 -28.29 -19.51
CA THR A 76 21.38 -29.72 -19.49
C THR A 76 20.49 -29.96 -18.28
N LEU A 77 19.18 -30.01 -18.52
CA LEU A 77 18.20 -30.44 -17.52
C LEU A 77 18.61 -31.84 -17.08
N GLU A 78 19.15 -31.96 -15.87
CA GLU A 78 19.38 -33.27 -15.26
C GLU A 78 18.04 -34.02 -15.21
N PRO A 79 17.98 -35.28 -15.69
CA PRO A 79 16.80 -36.11 -15.56
C PRO A 79 16.44 -36.24 -14.07
N LEU A 80 15.25 -35.78 -13.69
CA LEU A 80 14.71 -36.02 -12.36
C LEU A 80 14.54 -37.52 -12.19
N ASP A 81 15.29 -38.11 -11.26
CA ASP A 81 15.16 -39.52 -10.87
C ASP A 81 13.69 -39.80 -10.50
N GLU A 82 13.07 -40.71 -11.25
CA GLU A 82 11.74 -41.20 -10.94
C GLU A 82 11.77 -41.93 -9.59
N PRO A 83 10.94 -41.52 -8.60
CA PRO A 83 10.88 -42.21 -7.33
C PRO A 83 10.38 -43.65 -7.55
N LYS A 84 11.20 -44.63 -7.16
CA LYS A 84 10.86 -46.06 -7.14
C LYS A 84 9.55 -46.26 -6.38
N ALA A 85 8.54 -46.76 -7.08
CA ALA A 85 7.27 -47.14 -6.50
C ALA A 85 7.46 -48.32 -5.53
N GLU A 86 7.40 -48.05 -4.23
CA GLU A 86 7.31 -49.10 -3.23
C GLU A 86 5.92 -49.74 -3.29
N GLN A 87 5.89 -51.06 -3.51
CA GLN A 87 4.68 -51.86 -3.60
C GLN A 87 4.10 -52.04 -2.19
N GLY A 88 3.21 -51.12 -1.82
CA GLY A 88 2.42 -51.20 -0.59
C GLY A 88 1.43 -52.36 -0.62
N THR A 89 1.46 -53.18 0.42
CA THR A 89 0.55 -54.32 0.64
C THR A 89 -0.89 -53.83 0.77
N SER A 90 -1.80 -54.37 -0.05
CA SER A 90 -3.23 -54.06 -0.04
C SER A 90 -3.91 -54.64 1.21
N VAL A 91 -4.23 -53.77 2.16
CA VAL A 91 -5.10 -54.11 3.30
C VAL A 91 -6.53 -53.79 2.88
N ALA A 92 -7.42 -54.77 2.96
CA ALA A 92 -8.84 -54.61 2.64
C ALA A 92 -9.49 -53.62 3.62
N GLY A 93 -9.49 -52.34 3.24
CA GLY A 93 -10.05 -51.22 3.99
C GLY A 93 -11.44 -50.86 3.52
N THR A 94 -12.30 -50.52 4.47
CA THR A 94 -13.57 -49.82 4.28
C THR A 94 -13.42 -48.71 3.24
N GLU A 95 -14.35 -48.64 2.29
CA GLU A 95 -14.40 -47.62 1.23
C GLU A 95 -14.60 -46.24 1.87
N VAL A 96 -13.50 -45.62 2.29
CA VAL A 96 -13.44 -44.22 2.66
C VAL A 96 -13.56 -43.46 1.35
N ASP A 97 -14.61 -42.66 1.21
CA ASP A 97 -14.72 -41.71 0.11
C ASP A 97 -13.61 -40.67 0.26
N LEU A 98 -12.46 -41.01 -0.34
CA LEU A 98 -11.24 -40.21 -0.33
C LEU A 98 -11.32 -39.05 -1.32
N VAL A 99 -12.42 -38.89 -2.06
CA VAL A 99 -12.64 -37.73 -2.91
C VAL A 99 -13.12 -36.61 -1.99
N PRO A 100 -12.28 -35.62 -1.67
CA PRO A 100 -12.74 -34.48 -0.92
C PRO A 100 -13.87 -33.86 -1.73
N THR A 101 -15.07 -33.77 -1.15
CA THR A 101 -16.16 -33.03 -1.78
C THR A 101 -15.69 -31.59 -1.95
N LEU A 102 -15.26 -31.24 -3.17
CA LEU A 102 -14.82 -29.89 -3.45
C LEU A 102 -16.05 -28.99 -3.27
N PRO A 103 -15.96 -27.93 -2.44
CA PRO A 103 -17.04 -26.99 -2.33
C PRO A 103 -17.38 -26.45 -3.72
N ALA A 104 -18.67 -26.25 -4.00
CA ALA A 104 -19.14 -25.70 -5.27
C ALA A 104 -18.30 -24.47 -5.65
N PRO A 105 -17.94 -24.29 -6.94
CA PRO A 105 -17.03 -23.25 -7.36
C PRO A 105 -17.53 -21.90 -6.87
N THR A 106 -16.77 -21.29 -5.96
CA THR A 106 -17.02 -19.91 -5.54
C THR A 106 -16.85 -19.00 -6.76
N ARG A 107 -17.69 -17.98 -6.88
CA ARG A 107 -17.58 -17.02 -8.00
C ARG A 107 -16.13 -16.51 -8.07
N VAL A 108 -15.53 -16.56 -9.26
CA VAL A 108 -14.19 -16.02 -9.50
C VAL A 108 -14.21 -14.54 -9.11
N ARG A 109 -13.31 -14.14 -8.20
CA ARG A 109 -13.16 -12.75 -7.79
C ARG A 109 -12.79 -11.91 -9.01
N LYS A 110 -13.48 -10.79 -9.19
CA LYS A 110 -13.23 -9.87 -10.30
C LYS A 110 -12.54 -8.62 -9.77
N ARG A 111 -11.65 -8.02 -10.57
CA ARG A 111 -11.12 -6.69 -10.23
C ARG A 111 -12.18 -5.62 -10.47
N MET A 112 -12.06 -4.52 -9.74
CA MET A 112 -12.79 -3.27 -10.01
C MET A 112 -12.45 -2.77 -11.42
N ASN A 113 -13.43 -2.18 -12.11
CA ASN A 113 -13.15 -1.45 -13.34
C ASN A 113 -12.26 -0.23 -13.05
N LEU A 114 -11.63 0.33 -14.08
CA LEU A 114 -10.61 1.36 -13.89
C LEU A 114 -11.13 2.61 -13.17
N ASP A 115 -12.36 3.02 -13.48
CA ASP A 115 -13.00 4.19 -12.87
C ASP A 115 -13.34 3.94 -11.40
N GLN A 116 -13.80 2.73 -11.06
CA GLN A 116 -14.02 2.28 -9.68
C GLN A 116 -12.70 2.26 -8.90
N LEU A 117 -11.64 1.69 -9.47
CA LEU A 117 -10.33 1.63 -8.83
C LEU A 117 -9.77 3.03 -8.56
N ASN A 118 -9.83 3.93 -9.54
CA ASN A 118 -9.37 5.31 -9.37
C ASN A 118 -10.15 6.01 -8.24
N ARG A 119 -11.48 5.92 -8.22
CA ARG A 119 -12.30 6.49 -7.14
C ARG A 119 -12.00 5.87 -5.77
N ALA A 120 -11.80 4.55 -5.72
CA ALA A 120 -11.46 3.83 -4.50
C ALA A 120 -10.10 4.30 -3.94
N MET A 121 -9.09 4.43 -4.80
CA MET A 121 -7.78 4.95 -4.42
C MET A 121 -7.87 6.37 -3.87
N VAL A 122 -8.48 7.30 -4.63
CA VAL A 122 -8.63 8.70 -4.20
C VAL A 122 -9.37 8.79 -2.85
N ARG A 123 -10.42 7.99 -2.64
CA ARG A 123 -11.16 7.99 -1.37
C ARG A 123 -10.34 7.39 -0.23
N ALA A 124 -9.67 6.27 -0.45
CA ALA A 124 -8.85 5.61 0.54
C ALA A 124 -7.65 6.48 0.96
N THR A 125 -7.10 7.30 0.06
CA THR A 125 -5.90 8.11 0.31
C THR A 125 -6.20 9.56 0.72
N GLY A 126 -7.47 9.92 0.92
CA GLY A 126 -7.84 11.28 1.33
C GLY A 126 -7.62 12.32 0.24
N GLY A 127 -7.94 11.97 -1.00
CA GLY A 127 -7.92 12.86 -2.16
C GLY A 127 -6.65 12.79 -3.01
N VAL A 128 -5.69 11.91 -2.69
CA VAL A 128 -4.46 11.79 -3.48
C VAL A 128 -4.67 10.87 -4.68
N ALA A 129 -4.55 11.43 -5.88
CA ALA A 129 -4.72 10.73 -7.14
C ALA A 129 -3.38 10.36 -7.80
N TRP A 130 -3.41 9.35 -8.69
CA TRP A 130 -2.27 9.00 -9.52
C TRP A 130 -2.17 9.95 -10.71
N THR A 131 -1.40 11.02 -10.51
CA THR A 131 -1.19 12.06 -11.52
C THR A 131 0.26 12.16 -11.99
N ALA A 132 0.46 12.57 -13.24
CA ALA A 132 1.76 12.92 -13.79
C ALA A 132 2.28 14.25 -13.22
N SER A 133 3.50 14.64 -13.60
CA SER A 133 4.08 15.95 -13.24
C SER A 133 3.28 17.14 -13.78
N ASN A 134 2.60 16.99 -14.92
CA ASN A 134 1.72 18.02 -15.50
C ASN A 134 0.30 18.03 -14.91
N GLY A 135 0.02 17.22 -13.88
CA GLY A 135 -1.29 17.13 -13.23
C GLY A 135 -2.31 16.23 -13.94
N SER A 136 -2.00 15.68 -15.11
CA SER A 136 -2.89 14.75 -15.81
C SER A 136 -3.10 13.45 -15.03
N ASN A 137 -4.31 12.88 -15.11
CA ASN A 137 -4.64 11.61 -14.48
C ASN A 137 -4.06 10.45 -15.31
N GLU A 138 -3.12 9.71 -14.73
CA GLU A 138 -2.44 8.60 -15.41
C GLU A 138 -3.40 7.44 -15.72
N PHE A 139 -4.47 7.25 -14.94
CA PHE A 139 -5.50 6.25 -15.26
C PHE A 139 -6.23 6.55 -16.57
N GLU A 140 -6.54 7.82 -16.84
CA GLU A 140 -7.20 8.18 -18.10
C GLU A 140 -6.26 8.09 -19.28
N LYS A 141 -5.00 8.51 -19.10
CA LYS A 141 -3.96 8.42 -20.13
C LYS A 141 -3.65 6.98 -20.52
N LEU A 142 -3.65 6.06 -19.57
CA LEU A 142 -3.33 4.64 -19.77
C LEU A 142 -4.57 3.75 -19.93
N SER A 143 -5.76 4.36 -20.04
CA SER A 143 -7.04 3.65 -20.03
C SER A 143 -7.15 2.58 -21.12
N LEU A 144 -6.73 2.87 -22.35
CA LEU A 144 -6.76 1.92 -23.47
C LEU A 144 -5.86 0.71 -23.20
N THR A 145 -4.65 0.93 -22.68
CA THR A 145 -3.70 -0.14 -22.33
C THR A 145 -4.18 -0.99 -21.16
N LEU A 146 -5.00 -0.41 -20.29
CA LEU A 146 -5.61 -1.06 -19.13
C LEU A 146 -6.92 -1.79 -19.45
N GLY A 147 -7.30 -1.84 -20.73
CA GLY A 147 -8.48 -2.55 -21.20
C GLY A 147 -9.79 -1.79 -20.96
N LYS A 148 -9.75 -0.48 -20.68
CA LYS A 148 -10.97 0.34 -20.59
C LYS A 148 -11.68 0.31 -21.96
N PRO A 149 -12.97 -0.03 -22.03
CA PRO A 149 -13.72 -0.11 -23.28
C PRO A 149 -13.74 1.25 -24.00
N ASN A 150 -13.46 1.25 -25.30
CA ASN A 150 -13.56 2.44 -26.16
C ASN A 150 -14.92 2.51 -26.89
N TYR A 151 -15.73 1.44 -26.84
CA TYR A 151 -17.03 1.27 -27.52
C TYR A 151 -17.01 1.39 -29.06
N THR A 152 -15.86 1.65 -29.66
CA THR A 152 -15.65 1.57 -31.11
C THR A 152 -15.23 0.16 -31.51
N ASP A 153 -14.25 -0.42 -30.80
CA ASP A 153 -13.65 -1.73 -31.10
C ASP A 153 -13.75 -2.70 -29.92
N VAL A 154 -13.73 -2.18 -28.69
CA VAL A 154 -13.79 -2.96 -27.45
C VAL A 154 -14.98 -2.50 -26.62
N THR A 155 -15.94 -3.41 -26.43
CA THR A 155 -17.19 -3.15 -25.68
C THR A 155 -17.19 -3.72 -24.26
N ASN A 156 -16.20 -4.55 -23.91
CA ASN A 156 -16.12 -5.21 -22.61
C ASN A 156 -14.71 -5.05 -22.02
N GLU A 157 -14.66 -4.76 -20.72
CA GLU A 157 -13.41 -4.67 -19.96
C GLU A 157 -13.03 -6.06 -19.43
N ASP A 158 -11.77 -6.47 -19.63
CA ASP A 158 -11.27 -7.67 -18.97
C ASP A 158 -11.05 -7.42 -17.48
N LEU A 159 -11.95 -7.92 -16.64
CA LEU A 159 -11.89 -7.79 -15.18
C LEU A 159 -11.04 -8.86 -14.49
N LEU A 160 -10.22 -9.60 -15.23
CA LEU A 160 -9.18 -10.45 -14.63
C LEU A 160 -7.95 -9.61 -14.23
N PRO A 161 -7.34 -9.89 -13.07
CA PRO A 161 -6.14 -9.18 -12.63
C PRO A 161 -4.88 -9.69 -13.35
N GLY A 162 -4.72 -9.32 -14.62
CA GLY A 162 -3.55 -9.70 -15.43
C GLY A 162 -2.24 -9.04 -14.96
N ALA A 163 -1.10 -9.53 -15.46
CA ALA A 163 0.23 -9.02 -15.10
C ALA A 163 0.39 -7.52 -15.39
N LEU A 164 -0.16 -7.06 -16.52
CA LEU A 164 -0.14 -5.66 -16.91
C LEU A 164 -0.90 -4.77 -15.90
N PHE A 165 -2.09 -5.21 -15.47
CA PHE A 165 -2.85 -4.54 -14.43
C PHE A 165 -2.07 -4.45 -13.12
N GLN A 166 -1.42 -5.54 -12.69
CA GLN A 166 -0.62 -5.55 -11.45
C GLN A 166 0.56 -4.58 -11.52
N LYS A 167 1.25 -4.49 -12.67
CA LYS A 167 2.33 -3.52 -12.86
C LYS A 167 1.85 -2.08 -12.69
N PHE A 168 0.74 -1.73 -13.34
CA PHE A 168 0.17 -0.38 -13.23
C PHE A 168 -0.38 -0.10 -11.84
N LEU A 169 -1.01 -1.08 -11.18
CA LEU A 169 -1.46 -0.95 -9.80
C LEU A 169 -0.27 -0.69 -8.86
N ALA A 170 0.85 -1.37 -9.05
CA ALA A 170 2.07 -1.14 -8.29
C ALA A 170 2.62 0.28 -8.51
N ASP A 171 2.73 0.74 -9.77
CA ASP A 171 3.20 2.09 -10.10
C ASP A 171 2.30 3.18 -9.49
N ALA A 172 0.97 2.99 -9.62
CA ALA A 172 -0.03 3.88 -9.05
C ALA A 172 0.08 3.92 -7.52
N ALA A 173 0.20 2.76 -6.86
CA ALA A 173 0.35 2.65 -5.42
C ALA A 173 1.62 3.36 -4.94
N HIS A 174 2.77 3.12 -5.58
CA HIS A 174 4.03 3.77 -5.19
C HIS A 174 3.99 5.29 -5.36
N SER A 175 3.38 5.80 -6.44
CA SER A 175 3.24 7.24 -6.70
C SER A 175 2.30 7.91 -5.70
N VAL A 176 1.11 7.33 -5.49
CA VAL A 176 0.09 7.88 -4.59
C VAL A 176 0.55 7.84 -3.14
N CYS A 177 1.14 6.73 -2.69
CA CYS A 177 1.62 6.60 -1.31
C CYS A 177 2.83 7.51 -1.04
N PHE A 178 3.71 7.75 -2.02
CA PHE A 178 4.77 8.74 -1.89
C PHE A 178 4.20 10.15 -1.66
N LYS A 179 3.26 10.58 -2.52
CA LYS A 179 2.60 11.88 -2.40
C LYS A 179 1.83 12.00 -1.08
N LEU A 180 1.15 10.94 -0.65
CA LEU A 180 0.38 10.91 0.59
C LEU A 180 1.29 11.09 1.82
N VAL A 181 2.38 10.33 1.93
CA VAL A 181 3.32 10.47 3.05
C VAL A 181 3.89 11.88 3.10
N ASN A 182 4.39 12.41 1.99
CA ASN A 182 4.97 13.76 1.96
C ASN A 182 3.94 14.84 2.33
N LYS A 183 2.69 14.69 1.90
CA LYS A 183 1.59 15.57 2.26
C LYS A 183 1.33 15.54 3.77
N GLU A 184 1.36 14.37 4.41
CA GLU A 184 1.04 14.23 5.83
C GLU A 184 2.18 14.65 6.77
N LEU A 185 3.43 14.53 6.31
CA LEU A 185 4.60 15.01 7.05
C LEU A 185 4.58 16.52 7.29
N THR A 186 3.93 17.29 6.41
CA THR A 186 3.79 18.75 6.54
C THR A 186 2.52 19.19 7.24
N MET A 187 1.59 18.27 7.52
CA MET A 187 0.34 18.59 8.22
C MET A 187 0.58 18.78 9.72
N SER A 188 0.19 19.94 10.25
CA SER A 188 0.27 20.22 11.70
C SER A 188 -0.81 19.48 12.49
N ASN A 189 -1.99 19.25 11.92
CA ASN A 189 -3.11 18.60 12.60
C ASN A 189 -3.15 17.08 12.32
N PRO A 190 -2.88 16.21 13.32
CA PRO A 190 -2.91 14.76 13.13
C PRO A 190 -4.29 14.21 12.73
N SER A 191 -5.38 14.86 13.12
CA SER A 191 -6.74 14.41 12.79
C SER A 191 -7.07 14.52 11.30
N GLN A 192 -6.32 15.32 10.54
CA GLN A 192 -6.47 15.46 9.09
C GLN A 192 -5.65 14.42 8.31
N ARG A 193 -4.73 13.71 8.97
CA ARG A 193 -3.92 12.66 8.35
C ARG A 193 -4.74 11.41 8.13
N VAL A 194 -4.46 10.74 7.02
CA VAL A 194 -5.00 9.45 6.63
C VAL A 194 -4.00 8.37 7.02
N LEU A 195 -2.84 8.31 6.40
CA LEU A 195 -1.89 7.21 6.57
C LEU A 195 -1.28 7.14 7.99
N ILE A 196 -0.98 8.30 8.58
CA ILE A 196 -0.32 8.44 9.88
C ILE A 196 -1.31 9.06 10.89
N HIS A 197 -2.47 8.41 11.06
CA HIS A 197 -3.61 8.95 11.80
C HIS A 197 -3.58 8.65 13.31
N LYS A 198 -3.19 7.43 13.71
CA LYS A 198 -3.20 6.98 15.12
C LYS A 198 -1.81 6.92 15.77
N VAL A 199 -0.81 7.50 15.13
CA VAL A 199 0.60 7.32 15.49
C VAL A 199 1.40 8.60 15.29
N GLY A 200 2.42 8.82 16.13
CA GLY A 200 3.36 9.93 15.94
C GLY A 200 4.22 9.81 14.67
N LEU A 201 4.69 10.93 14.13
CA LEU A 201 5.53 10.95 12.91
C LEU A 201 6.88 10.24 13.08
N LYS A 202 7.35 10.06 14.32
CA LYS A 202 8.63 9.42 14.66
C LYS A 202 8.44 8.08 15.38
N ALA A 203 7.21 7.63 15.55
CA ALA A 203 6.92 6.39 16.25
C ALA A 203 7.30 5.18 15.39
N THR A 204 7.91 4.19 16.04
CA THR A 204 8.30 2.90 15.49
C THR A 204 7.72 1.77 16.33
N ILE A 205 7.84 0.51 15.89
CA ILE A 205 7.39 -0.64 16.68
C ILE A 205 8.18 -0.75 17.99
N GLU A 206 9.47 -0.39 17.98
CA GLU A 206 10.33 -0.46 19.16
C GLU A 206 9.99 0.59 20.22
N THR A 207 9.50 1.76 19.78
CA THR A 207 9.24 2.91 20.67
C THR A 207 7.77 3.03 21.06
N HIS A 208 6.85 2.75 20.14
CA HIS A 208 5.41 2.94 20.31
C HIS A 208 4.60 1.80 19.67
N PRO A 209 4.79 0.52 20.09
CA PRO A 209 4.18 -0.63 19.43
C PRO A 209 2.64 -0.55 19.40
N ALA A 210 2.02 -0.10 20.49
CA ALA A 210 0.56 0.03 20.59
C ALA A 210 -0.03 1.07 19.61
N GLU A 211 0.68 2.17 19.36
CA GLU A 211 0.25 3.19 18.38
C GLU A 211 0.37 2.69 16.95
N VAL A 212 1.46 1.98 16.63
CA VAL A 212 1.63 1.35 15.31
C VAL A 212 0.49 0.38 15.04
N ASP A 213 0.14 -0.47 16.01
CA ASP A 213 -0.98 -1.40 15.89
C ASP A 213 -2.33 -0.70 15.71
N ALA A 214 -2.59 0.32 16.53
CA ALA A 214 -3.82 1.11 16.40
C ALA A 214 -3.93 1.75 15.01
N ASN A 215 -2.80 2.20 14.44
CA ASN A 215 -2.76 2.75 13.10
C ASN A 215 -2.96 1.67 12.02
N LEU A 216 -2.37 0.49 12.16
CA LEU A 216 -2.58 -0.64 11.24
C LEU A 216 -4.04 -1.12 11.22
N VAL A 217 -4.68 -1.23 12.38
CA VAL A 217 -6.12 -1.55 12.49
C VAL A 217 -6.96 -0.50 11.76
N TRP A 218 -6.63 0.78 11.95
CA TRP A 218 -7.32 1.87 11.25
C TRP A 218 -7.14 1.77 9.73
N LEU A 219 -5.92 1.45 9.26
CA LEU A 219 -5.61 1.32 7.86
C LEU A 219 -6.34 0.15 7.20
N LEU A 220 -6.38 -1.02 7.85
CA LEU A 220 -7.12 -2.18 7.35
C LEU A 220 -8.62 -1.91 7.27
N LYS A 221 -9.18 -1.20 8.26
CA LYS A 221 -10.58 -0.75 8.21
C LYS A 221 -10.81 0.19 7.04
N ARG A 222 -9.89 1.11 6.77
CA ARG A 222 -10.05 2.09 5.70
C ARG A 222 -9.85 1.52 4.30
N PHE A 223 -8.80 0.76 4.07
CA PHE A 223 -8.44 0.25 2.75
C PHE A 223 -9.21 -1.02 2.40
N HIS A 224 -9.43 -1.92 3.36
CA HIS A 224 -10.03 -3.23 3.09
C HIS A 224 -11.41 -3.40 3.71
N SER A 225 -11.96 -2.37 4.37
CA SER A 225 -13.23 -2.45 5.11
C SER A 225 -13.25 -3.57 6.16
N ARG A 226 -12.07 -3.96 6.68
CA ARG A 226 -11.93 -5.03 7.68
C ARG A 226 -11.78 -4.47 9.08
N VAL A 227 -12.62 -4.93 10.00
CA VAL A 227 -12.47 -4.63 11.43
C VAL A 227 -11.64 -5.74 12.07
N VAL A 228 -10.41 -5.40 12.48
CA VAL A 228 -9.45 -6.33 13.09
C VAL A 228 -9.16 -5.83 14.51
N PRO A 229 -9.19 -6.68 15.55
CA PRO A 229 -8.84 -6.24 16.89
C PRO A 229 -7.35 -5.96 17.00
N VAL A 230 -6.97 -5.04 17.90
CA VAL A 230 -5.57 -4.81 18.26
C VAL A 230 -4.97 -6.12 18.78
N GLY A 231 -3.75 -6.47 18.35
CA GLY A 231 -3.11 -7.73 18.75
C GLY A 231 -3.45 -8.94 17.87
N ALA A 232 -4.37 -8.83 16.90
CA ALA A 232 -4.72 -9.94 16.03
C ALA A 232 -3.52 -10.45 15.22
N GLN A 233 -3.44 -11.78 15.03
CA GLN A 233 -2.41 -12.41 14.21
C GLN A 233 -2.40 -11.89 12.75
N GLU A 234 -3.53 -11.41 12.27
CA GLU A 234 -3.69 -10.84 10.93
C GLU A 234 -2.90 -9.54 10.72
N LEU A 235 -2.48 -8.88 11.80
CA LEU A 235 -1.61 -7.70 11.76
C LEU A 235 -0.14 -8.05 11.56
N GLU A 236 0.28 -9.29 11.83
CA GLU A 236 1.69 -9.70 11.80
C GLU A 236 2.40 -9.43 10.48
N PRO A 237 1.82 -9.73 9.29
CA PRO A 237 2.48 -9.43 8.03
C PRO A 237 2.76 -7.94 7.85
N TYR A 238 1.85 -7.09 8.33
CA TYR A 238 1.98 -5.64 8.23
C TYR A 238 2.96 -5.08 9.28
N ARG A 239 3.00 -5.64 10.49
CA ARG A 239 4.03 -5.34 11.50
C ARG A 239 5.41 -5.68 10.99
N PHE A 240 5.58 -6.88 10.45
CA PHE A 240 6.83 -7.34 9.87
C PHE A 240 7.28 -6.42 8.73
N LEU A 241 6.38 -6.11 7.79
CA LEU A 241 6.67 -5.20 6.68
C LEU A 241 7.11 -3.83 7.18
N PHE A 242 6.37 -3.24 8.13
CA PHE A 242 6.71 -1.95 8.71
C PHE A 242 8.10 -2.00 9.37
N GLN A 243 8.35 -2.99 10.22
CA GLN A 243 9.63 -3.13 10.92
C GLN A 243 10.80 -3.31 9.94
N ALA A 244 10.65 -4.16 8.93
CA ALA A 244 11.68 -4.41 7.93
C ALA A 244 12.00 -3.13 7.15
N ALA A 245 10.97 -2.41 6.70
CA ALA A 245 11.14 -1.15 5.98
C ALA A 245 11.75 -0.05 6.86
N THR A 246 11.40 0.03 8.15
CA THR A 246 12.04 0.95 9.10
C THR A 246 13.53 0.64 9.25
N LYS A 247 13.92 -0.64 9.37
CA LYS A 247 15.33 -1.05 9.49
C LYS A 247 16.13 -0.72 8.24
N VAL A 248 15.61 -1.05 7.06
CA VAL A 248 16.28 -0.80 5.76
C VAL A 248 16.46 0.69 5.48
N SER A 249 15.54 1.53 5.97
CA SER A 249 15.60 2.99 5.79
C SER A 249 16.40 3.72 6.87
N GLY A 250 17.16 3.00 7.73
CA GLY A 250 17.97 3.62 8.77
C GLY A 250 17.13 4.24 9.91
N GLY A 251 15.97 3.66 10.20
CA GLY A 251 15.08 4.12 11.28
C GLY A 251 14.06 5.18 10.84
N GLN A 252 13.79 5.32 9.54
CA GLN A 252 12.85 6.32 9.01
C GLN A 252 11.41 5.74 8.89
N PRO A 253 10.49 6.06 9.81
CA PRO A 253 9.14 5.49 9.78
C PRO A 253 8.30 5.97 8.59
N ASP A 254 8.61 7.11 7.97
CA ASP A 254 7.93 7.62 6.78
C ASP A 254 8.08 6.66 5.58
N GLN A 255 9.28 6.10 5.36
CA GLN A 255 9.50 5.09 4.32
C GLN A 255 8.76 3.79 4.63
N ALA A 256 8.67 3.41 5.90
CA ALA A 256 7.93 2.24 6.32
C ALA A 256 6.42 2.39 6.10
N TRP A 257 5.84 3.56 6.44
CA TRP A 257 4.43 3.85 6.15
C TRP A 257 4.14 3.91 4.65
N ARG A 258 5.08 4.42 3.84
CA ARG A 258 4.97 4.37 2.37
C ARG A 258 4.87 2.92 1.87
N ALA A 259 5.71 2.02 2.39
CA ALA A 259 5.70 0.60 2.02
C ALA A 259 4.37 -0.06 2.41
N VAL A 260 3.92 0.14 3.66
CA VAL A 260 2.62 -0.37 4.14
C VAL A 260 1.46 0.14 3.26
N CYS A 261 1.41 1.44 2.96
CA CYS A 261 0.41 2.01 2.08
C CYS A 261 0.38 1.34 0.69
N ALA A 262 1.56 1.14 0.07
CA ALA A 262 1.64 0.51 -1.24
C ALA A 262 1.15 -0.94 -1.21
N THR A 263 1.52 -1.71 -0.17
CA THR A 263 1.05 -3.08 0.04
C THR A 263 -0.46 -3.14 0.27
N LEU A 264 -1.05 -2.21 1.02
CA LEU A 264 -2.50 -2.16 1.24
C LEU A 264 -3.28 -1.98 -0.06
N ILE A 265 -2.79 -1.13 -0.98
CA ILE A 265 -3.42 -0.90 -2.29
C ILE A 265 -3.24 -2.12 -3.22
N GLN A 266 -2.08 -2.77 -3.18
CA GLN A 266 -1.77 -3.95 -3.99
C GLN A 266 -2.39 -5.25 -3.45
N HIS A 267 -2.98 -5.22 -2.26
CA HIS A 267 -3.63 -6.40 -1.68
C HIS A 267 -4.96 -6.71 -2.42
N PRO A 268 -5.28 -7.97 -2.73
CA PRO A 268 -6.51 -8.33 -3.44
C PRO A 268 -7.80 -7.79 -2.79
N HIS A 269 -7.84 -7.67 -1.47
CA HIS A 269 -9.01 -7.10 -0.76
C HIS A 269 -9.27 -5.63 -1.07
N PHE A 270 -8.32 -4.92 -1.68
CA PHE A 270 -8.50 -3.53 -2.09
C PHE A 270 -9.18 -3.41 -3.45
N TYR A 271 -8.76 -4.21 -4.43
CA TYR A 271 -9.19 -4.04 -5.83
C TYR A 271 -10.10 -5.15 -6.35
N THR A 272 -10.41 -6.19 -5.57
CA THR A 272 -11.31 -7.29 -5.99
C THR A 272 -12.65 -7.27 -5.25
N TYR A 273 -13.69 -7.80 -5.90
CA TYR A 273 -15.04 -8.04 -5.35
C TYR A 273 -15.60 -9.40 -5.77
#